data_AF-A0AAW1T517-F1
#
_entry.id   AF-A0AAW1T517-F1
#
_cell.length_a   1.000
_cell.length_b   1.000
_cell.length_c   1.000
_cell.angle_alpha   90.00
_cell.angle_beta   90.00
_cell.angle_gamma   90.00
#
_symmetry.space_group_name_H-M   'P 1'
#
loop_
_entity.id
_entity.type
_entity.pdbx_description
1 polymer ?
#
loop_
_entity_poly.entity_id
_entity_poly.type
_entity_poly.pdbx_seq_one_letter_code
_entity_poly.pdbx_strand_id
1 'polypeptide(L)'
;MTATSTLFLSVFFWLLIYKKGPVAYDNALKHGVNNLVILGDILISRVQFISYHFQVVLWYGTVYLIFMWIYHDASSHWVYDVLDWTKPWAVPLYLPLPLLLFAAFMFWYALVALREWLGKHAHIVRP
;
A
#
# COMPACT_ATOMS: atom_id res chain seq x y z
N MET A 1 -2.76 -5.46 -8.46
CA MET A 1 -2.36 -4.04 -8.32
C MET A 1 -2.97 -3.40 -7.08
N THR A 2 -4.30 -3.47 -6.91
CA THR A 2 -5.04 -2.85 -5.80
C THR A 2 -4.61 -3.30 -4.40
N ALA A 3 -4.22 -4.57 -4.23
CA ALA A 3 -3.78 -5.09 -2.93
C ALA A 3 -2.54 -4.37 -2.37
N THR A 4 -1.47 -4.27 -3.17
CA THR A 4 -0.23 -3.61 -2.76
C THR A 4 -0.46 -2.13 -2.45
N SER A 5 -1.17 -1.40 -3.32
CA SER A 5 -1.45 0.02 -3.12
C SER A 5 -2.36 0.26 -1.91
N THR A 6 -3.36 -0.60 -1.67
CA THR A 6 -4.26 -0.46 -0.53
C THR A 6 -3.52 -0.66 0.79
N LEU A 7 -2.70 -1.70 0.89
CA LEU A 7 -1.93 -1.95 2.11
C LEU A 7 -0.91 -0.82 2.36
N PHE A 8 -0.18 -0.42 1.31
CA PHE A 8 0.74 0.72 1.37
C PHE A 8 0.04 1.99 1.86
N LEU A 9 -1.07 2.39 1.23
CA LEU A 9 -1.82 3.60 1.60
C LEU A 9 -2.40 3.50 3.01
N SER A 10 -2.81 2.32 3.44
CA SER A 10 -3.36 2.11 4.78
C SER A 10 -2.28 2.29 5.84
N VAL A 11 -1.10 1.67 5.64
CA VAL A 11 0.03 1.84 6.56
C VAL A 11 0.51 3.29 6.55
N PHE A 12 0.63 3.91 5.38
CA PHE A 12 0.98 5.32 5.25
C PHE A 12 -0.02 6.24 5.97
N PHE A 13 -1.31 6.01 5.78
CA PHE A 13 -2.37 6.78 6.44
C PHE A 13 -2.30 6.66 7.96
N TRP A 14 -2.34 5.44 8.48
CA TRP A 14 -2.42 5.21 9.93
C TRP A 14 -1.14 5.61 10.67
N LEU A 15 0.03 5.49 10.04
CA LEU A 15 1.30 5.83 10.68
C LEU A 15 1.68 7.31 10.53
N LEU A 16 1.40 7.93 9.38
CA LEU A 16 2.00 9.22 9.01
C LEU A 16 0.98 10.35 8.76
N ILE A 17 -0.26 10.05 8.36
CA ILE A 17 -1.27 11.08 8.05
C ILE A 17 -2.26 11.26 9.21
N TYR A 18 -2.71 10.16 9.81
CA TYR A 18 -3.76 10.19 10.81
C TYR A 18 -3.31 10.95 12.06
N LYS A 19 -4.01 12.04 12.36
CA LYS A 19 -3.87 12.81 13.59
C LYS A 19 -5.00 12.39 14.54
N LYS A 20 -4.70 12.19 15.83
CA LYS A 20 -5.67 11.76 16.85
C LYS A 20 -6.97 12.57 16.74
N GLY A 21 -8.10 11.89 16.55
CA GLY A 21 -9.41 12.51 16.40
C GLY A 21 -10.47 11.49 15.95
N PRO A 22 -11.73 11.90 15.74
CA PRO A 22 -12.74 11.02 15.18
C PRO A 22 -12.35 10.62 13.74
N VAL A 23 -12.26 9.32 13.48
CA VAL A 23 -12.02 8.78 12.14
C VAL A 23 -13.31 8.87 11.34
N ALA A 24 -13.29 9.60 10.23
CA ALA A 24 -14.40 9.62 9.29
C ALA A 24 -14.69 8.21 8.76
N TYR A 25 -15.97 7.86 8.64
CA TYR A 25 -16.41 6.52 8.25
C TYR A 25 -15.79 6.06 6.92
N ASP A 26 -15.66 6.97 5.94
CA ASP A 26 -15.07 6.68 4.65
C ASP A 26 -13.57 6.33 4.74
N ASN A 27 -12.82 6.97 5.65
CA ASN A 27 -11.42 6.64 5.89
C ASN A 27 -11.25 5.27 6.56
N ALA A 28 -12.13 4.92 7.50
CA ALA A 28 -12.13 3.60 8.14
C ALA A 28 -12.41 2.48 7.11
N LEU A 29 -13.33 2.72 6.17
CA LEU A 29 -13.59 1.77 5.09
C LEU A 29 -12.40 1.64 4.13
N LYS A 30 -11.85 2.77 3.67
CA LYS A 30 -10.74 2.82 2.70
C LYS A 30 -9.46 2.18 3.23
N HIS A 31 -9.11 2.44 4.50
CA HIS A 31 -7.82 2.05 5.08
C HIS A 31 -7.91 0.90 6.09
N GLY A 32 -9.11 0.41 6.40
CA GLY A 32 -9.33 -0.72 7.30
C GLY A 32 -10.02 -1.87 6.59
N VAL A 33 -11.31 -1.73 6.33
CA VAL A 33 -12.18 -2.80 5.79
C VAL A 33 -11.70 -3.32 4.44
N ASN A 34 -11.23 -2.43 3.55
CA ASN A 34 -10.76 -2.83 2.23
C ASN A 34 -9.60 -3.85 2.28
N ASN A 35 -8.69 -3.73 3.26
CA ASN A 35 -7.60 -4.70 3.42
C ASN A 35 -8.10 -6.09 3.83
N LEU A 36 -9.16 -6.16 4.64
CA LEU A 36 -9.75 -7.43 5.07
C LEU A 36 -10.43 -8.15 3.90
N VAL A 37 -11.13 -7.40 3.05
CA VAL A 37 -11.76 -7.96 1.84
C VAL A 37 -10.70 -8.51 0.90
N ILE A 38 -9.62 -7.75 0.66
CA ILE A 38 -8.50 -8.17 -0.18
C ILE A 38 -7.78 -9.39 0.42
N LEU A 39 -7.61 -9.44 1.74
CA LEU A 39 -7.05 -10.60 2.42
C LEU A 39 -7.92 -11.85 2.18
N GLY A 40 -9.24 -11.73 2.34
CA GLY A 40 -10.18 -12.81 2.05
C GLY A 40 -10.08 -13.30 0.61
N ASP A 41 -10.06 -12.37 -0.36
CA ASP A 41 -9.90 -12.70 -1.78
C ASP A 41 -8.58 -13.43 -2.06
N ILE A 42 -7.47 -12.97 -1.48
CA ILE A 42 -6.16 -13.63 -1.64
C ILE A 42 -6.16 -15.02 -1.03
N LEU A 43 -6.79 -15.24 0.13
CA LEU A 43 -6.80 -16.55 0.79
C LEU A 43 -7.71 -17.57 0.09
N ILE A 44 -8.83 -17.12 -0.47
CA ILE A 44 -9.88 -17.99 -1.03
C ILE A 44 -9.70 -18.19 -2.54
N SER A 45 -9.27 -17.16 -3.27
CA SER A 45 -9.05 -17.24 -4.71
C SER A 45 -7.63 -17.72 -5.03
N ARG A 46 -7.39 -18.12 -6.29
CA ARG A 46 -6.04 -18.39 -6.82
C ARG A 46 -5.46 -17.17 -7.54
N VAL A 47 -5.64 -15.97 -6.96
CA VAL A 47 -5.05 -14.77 -7.55
C VAL A 47 -3.53 -14.93 -7.67
N GLN A 48 -2.99 -14.58 -8.84
CA GLN A 48 -1.56 -14.62 -9.09
C GLN A 48 -0.93 -13.30 -8.66
N PHE A 49 0.20 -13.38 -7.96
CA PHE A 49 1.01 -12.22 -7.59
C PHE A 49 2.34 -12.26 -8.35
N ILE A 50 2.46 -11.42 -9.38
CA ILE A 50 3.65 -11.31 -10.22
C ILE A 50 4.32 -9.94 -10.05
N SER A 51 5.60 -9.84 -10.41
CA SER A 51 6.43 -8.64 -10.28
C SER A 51 5.86 -7.42 -11.02
N TYR A 52 5.14 -7.63 -12.11
CA TYR A 52 4.45 -6.56 -12.84
C TYR A 52 3.49 -5.75 -11.95
N HIS A 53 2.84 -6.38 -10.97
CA HIS A 53 1.97 -5.68 -10.03
C HIS A 53 2.72 -4.66 -9.16
N PHE A 54 3.98 -4.93 -8.82
CA PHE A 54 4.82 -3.99 -8.10
C PHE A 54 5.26 -2.84 -9.02
N GLN A 55 5.72 -3.16 -10.23
CA GLN A 55 6.22 -2.17 -11.19
C GLN A 55 5.18 -1.11 -11.52
N VAL A 56 3.93 -1.51 -11.78
CA VAL A 56 2.84 -0.57 -12.07
C VAL A 56 2.55 0.36 -10.89
N VAL A 57 2.51 -0.16 -9.66
CA VAL A 57 2.23 0.68 -8.49
C VAL A 57 3.42 1.59 -8.17
N LEU A 58 4.65 1.12 -8.39
CA LEU A 58 5.85 1.96 -8.28
C LEU A 58 5.82 3.11 -9.29
N TRP A 59 5.52 2.82 -10.56
CA TRP A 59 5.35 3.85 -11.59
C TRP A 59 4.26 4.85 -11.24
N TYR A 60 3.09 4.37 -10.82
CA TYR A 60 2.00 5.23 -10.38
C TYR A 60 2.41 6.12 -9.20
N GLY A 61 3.08 5.56 -8.20
CA GLY A 61 3.61 6.31 -7.06
C GLY A 61 4.61 7.39 -7.49
N THR A 62 5.55 7.06 -8.37
CA THR A 62 6.52 8.02 -8.93
C THR A 62 5.82 9.17 -9.66
N VAL A 63 4.86 8.85 -10.54
CA VAL A 63 4.08 9.87 -11.26
C VAL A 63 3.31 10.75 -10.28
N TYR A 64 2.71 10.15 -9.25
CA TYR A 64 1.97 10.89 -8.22
C TYR A 64 2.89 11.83 -7.41
N LEU A 65 4.11 11.41 -7.08
CA LEU A 65 5.08 12.27 -6.41
C LEU A 65 5.43 13.48 -7.29
N ILE A 66 5.70 13.27 -8.58
CA ILE A 66 5.94 14.37 -9.54
C ILE A 66 4.73 15.31 -9.60
N PHE A 67 3.52 14.75 -9.67
CA PHE A 67 2.28 15.53 -9.64
C PHE A 67 2.17 16.39 -8.39
N MET A 68 2.53 15.88 -7.20
CA MET A 68 2.49 16.68 -5.96
C MET A 68 3.35 17.93 -6.04
N TRP A 69 4.53 17.83 -6.66
CA TRP A 69 5.42 18.98 -6.87
C TRP A 69 4.83 20.00 -7.83
N ILE A 70 4.29 19.53 -8.96
CA ILE A 70 3.60 20.39 -9.94
C ILE A 70 2.39 21.07 -9.27
N TYR A 71 1.62 20.33 -8.48
CA TYR A 71 0.50 20.86 -7.72
C TYR A 71 0.94 21.95 -6.74
N HIS A 72 2.04 21.73 -6.03
CA HIS A 72 2.58 22.74 -5.12
C HIS A 72 3.00 24.02 -5.86
N ASP A 73 3.70 23.89 -6.98
CA ASP A 73 4.10 25.04 -7.80
C ASP A 73 2.87 25.83 -8.30
N ALA A 74 1.82 25.13 -8.75
CA ALA A 74 0.61 25.76 -9.26
C ALA A 74 -0.30 26.35 -8.17
N SER A 75 -0.33 25.77 -6.97
CA SER A 75 -1.31 26.13 -5.92
C SER A 75 -0.69 26.79 -4.69
N SER A 76 0.63 26.81 -4.55
CA SER A 76 1.35 27.13 -3.31
C SER A 76 0.99 26.24 -2.11
N HIS A 77 0.29 25.12 -2.32
CA HIS A 77 -0.14 24.18 -1.28
C HIS A 77 0.43 22.79 -1.51
N TRP A 78 0.87 22.13 -0.44
CA TRP A 78 1.25 20.71 -0.52
C TRP A 78 0.02 19.82 -0.37
N VAL A 79 -0.05 18.76 -1.18
CA VAL A 79 -1.14 17.76 -1.07
C VAL A 79 -1.13 17.07 0.30
N TYR A 80 0.06 16.82 0.83
CA TYR A 80 0.25 16.25 2.16
C TYR A 80 1.23 17.12 2.96
N ASP A 81 0.75 17.77 4.02
CA ASP A 81 1.56 18.63 4.89
C ASP A 81 2.80 17.93 5.47
N VAL A 82 2.72 16.60 5.66
CA VAL A 82 3.81 15.77 6.21
C VAL A 82 4.95 15.58 5.21
N LEU A 83 4.66 15.71 3.91
CA LEU A 83 5.62 15.63 2.81
C LEU A 83 6.00 17.01 2.26
N ASP A 84 5.65 18.08 2.96
CA ASP A 84 6.02 19.44 2.58
C ASP A 84 7.54 19.61 2.59
N TRP A 85 8.13 19.76 1.40
CA TRP A 85 9.58 19.79 1.22
C TRP A 85 10.26 21.01 1.84
N THR A 86 9.50 22.03 2.25
CA THR A 86 10.05 23.16 3.02
C THR A 86 10.44 22.74 4.45
N LYS A 87 9.97 21.59 4.92
CA LYS A 87 10.19 21.08 6.27
C LYS A 87 11.36 20.08 6.29
N PRO A 88 12.26 20.16 7.27
CA PRO A 88 13.46 19.31 7.30
C PRO A 88 13.15 17.82 7.49
N TRP A 89 11.97 17.48 8.01
CA TRP A 89 11.52 16.08 8.17
C TRP A 89 10.87 15.49 6.92
N ALA A 90 10.58 16.27 5.88
CA ALA A 90 9.96 15.72 4.68
C ALA A 90 10.92 14.83 3.87
N VAL A 91 12.17 15.27 3.66
CA VAL A 91 13.20 14.53 2.92
C VAL A 91 13.37 13.08 3.43
N PRO A 92 13.59 12.83 4.75
CA PRO A 92 13.71 11.46 5.24
C PRO A 92 12.41 10.65 5.13
N LEU A 93 11.24 11.27 4.93
CA LEU A 93 9.97 10.57 4.74
C LEU A 93 9.73 10.13 3.29
N TYR A 94 10.41 10.71 2.29
CA TYR A 94 10.34 10.24 0.90
C TYR A 94 11.10 8.92 0.69
N LEU A 95 12.22 8.71 1.40
CA LEU A 95 13.02 7.48 1.33
C LEU A 95 12.25 6.20 1.70
N PRO A 96 11.46 6.15 2.79
CA PRO A 96 10.71 4.97 3.16
C PRO A 96 9.48 4.71 2.29
N LEU A 97 9.00 5.65 1.46
CA LEU A 97 7.83 5.42 0.59
C LEU A 97 8.02 4.22 -0.36
N PRO A 98 9.08 4.14 -1.19
CA PRO A 98 9.31 2.98 -2.04
C PRO A 98 9.60 1.71 -1.24
N LEU A 99 10.26 1.82 -0.07
CA LEU A 99 10.53 0.68 0.80
C LEU A 99 9.25 0.11 1.41
N LEU A 100 8.33 0.97 1.85
CA LEU A 100 7.03 0.59 2.38
C LEU A 100 6.16 -0.03 1.29
N LEU A 101 6.20 0.53 0.08
CA LEU A 101 5.51 -0.05 -1.07
C LEU A 101 6.05 -1.44 -1.41
N PHE A 102 7.37 -1.61 -1.39
CA PHE A 102 8.02 -2.90 -1.60
C PHE A 102 7.65 -3.90 -0.48
N ALA A 103 7.70 -3.47 0.79
CA ALA A 103 7.30 -4.29 1.92
C ALA A 103 5.83 -4.75 1.81
N ALA A 104 4.92 -3.85 1.41
CA ALA A 104 3.52 -4.18 1.17
C ALA A 104 3.35 -5.22 0.04
N PHE A 105 4.15 -5.13 -1.02
CA PHE A 105 4.16 -6.16 -2.08
C PHE A 105 4.67 -7.50 -1.54
N MET A 106 5.78 -7.50 -0.81
CA MET A 106 6.37 -8.70 -0.24
C MET A 106 5.45 -9.39 0.76
N PHE A 107 4.69 -8.61 1.55
CA PHE A 107 3.67 -9.14 2.45
C PHE A 107 2.62 -9.97 1.70
N TRP A 108 2.02 -9.41 0.64
CA TRP A 108 1.02 -10.13 -0.14
C TRP A 108 1.61 -11.33 -0.88
N TYR A 109 2.81 -11.17 -1.44
CA TYR A 109 3.53 -12.25 -2.09
C TYR A 109 3.78 -13.42 -1.12
N ALA A 110 4.21 -13.13 0.11
CA ALA A 110 4.43 -14.13 1.14
C ALA A 110 3.14 -14.87 1.52
N LEU A 111 2.01 -14.17 1.62
CA LEU A 111 0.71 -14.79 1.88
C LEU A 111 0.27 -15.72 0.74
N VAL A 112 0.44 -15.29 -0.52
CA VAL A 112 0.17 -16.15 -1.68
C VAL A 112 1.08 -17.38 -1.68
N ALA A 113 2.38 -17.19 -1.42
CA ALA A 113 3.34 -18.29 -1.35
C ALA A 113 2.98 -19.29 -0.23
N LEU A 114 2.57 -18.80 0.95
CA LEU A 114 2.10 -19.62 2.06
C LEU A 114 0.83 -20.40 1.70
N ARG A 115 -0.16 -19.73 1.08
CA ARG A 115 -1.40 -20.37 0.59
C ARG A 115 -1.08 -21.52 -0.37
N GLU A 116 -0.24 -21.27 -1.38
CA GLU A 116 0.15 -22.28 -2.36
C GLU A 116 0.91 -23.44 -1.71
N TRP A 117 1.80 -23.15 -0.76
CA TRP A 117 2.50 -24.15 0.01
C TRP A 117 1.53 -25.04 0.81
N LEU A 118 0.58 -24.44 1.54
CA LEU A 118 -0.45 -25.16 2.29
C LEU A 118 -1.34 -26.01 1.37
N GLY A 119 -1.76 -25.47 0.22
CA GLY A 119 -2.57 -26.19 -0.76
C GLY A 119 -1.88 -27.45 -1.28
N LYS A 120 -0.58 -27.36 -1.62
CA LYS A 120 0.21 -28.52 -2.05
C LYS A 120 0.28 -29.60 -0.98
N HIS A 121 0.52 -29.23 0.28
CA HIS A 121 0.61 -30.20 1.39
C HIS A 121 -0.75 -30.81 1.73
N ALA A 122 -1.85 -30.06 1.60
CA ALA A 122 -3.19 -30.59 1.84
C ALA A 122 -3.63 -31.65 0.81
N HIS A 123 -3.10 -31.60 -0.42
CA HIS A 123 -3.37 -32.61 -1.45
C HIS A 123 -2.52 -33.88 -1.29
N ILE A 124 -1.37 -33.83 -0.60
CA ILE A 124 -0.49 -34.99 -0.38
C ILE A 124 -1.03 -35.91 0.74
N VAL A 125 -1.92 -35.41 1.60
CA VAL A 125 -2.49 -36.15 2.76
C VAL A 125 -3.85 -36.80 2.45
N ARG A 126 -4.38 -36.66 1.22
CA ARG A 126 -5.59 -37.37 0.81
C ARG A 126 -5.18 -38.68 0.10
N PRO A 127 -5.50 -39.86 0.67
CA PRO A 127 -5.25 -41.15 0.03
C PRO A 127 -6.09 -41.34 -1.24
#